data_AF-A0A7M2QUV6-F1
#
_entry.id   AF-A0A7M2QUV6-F1
#
_cell.length_a   1.000
_cell.length_b   1.000
_cell.length_c   1.000
_cell.angle_alpha   90.00
_cell.angle_beta   90.00
_cell.angle_gamma   90.00
#
_symmetry.space_group_name_H-M   'P 1'
#
loop_
_entity.id
_entity.type
_entity.pdbx_description
1 polymer ?
#
loop_
_entity_poly.entity_id
_entity_poly.type
_entity_poly.pdbx_seq_one_letter_code
_entity_poly.pdbx_strand_id
1 'polypeptide(L)'
;MFEIDGVFTLFRPLFITMLFLSILLFIAIILPKVRKRYINTFTVVSISIVNVLFSTQLLFVDGIIVDELNLGGDTITFYVFIAIVGISFLNVISYFISQNRD
;
A
#
# COMPACT_ATOMS: atom_id res chain seq x y z
N MET A 1 12.40 9.54 -18.81
CA MET A 1 11.49 8.86 -19.73
C MET A 1 10.26 8.47 -18.93
N PHE A 2 9.05 8.80 -19.37
CA PHE A 2 7.80 8.52 -18.63
C PHE A 2 7.20 7.15 -18.96
N GLU A 3 7.75 6.53 -20.00
CA GLU A 3 7.39 5.23 -20.53
C GLU A 3 8.67 4.41 -20.69
N ILE A 4 8.59 3.11 -20.50
CA ILE A 4 9.66 2.16 -20.83
C ILE A 4 8.98 1.00 -21.55
N ASP A 5 9.42 0.71 -22.79
CA ASP A 5 8.92 -0.40 -23.60
C ASP A 5 7.38 -0.42 -23.79
N GLY A 6 6.77 0.74 -24.04
CA GLY A 6 5.31 0.81 -24.22
C GLY A 6 4.53 0.84 -22.91
N VAL A 7 5.18 0.88 -21.75
CA VAL A 7 4.54 0.82 -20.42
C VAL A 7 4.75 2.12 -19.67
N PHE A 8 3.68 2.69 -19.12
CA PHE A 8 3.76 3.87 -18.27
C PHE A 8 4.40 3.53 -16.91
N THR A 9 5.51 4.19 -16.56
CA THR A 9 6.30 3.82 -15.37
C THR A 9 6.38 4.88 -14.29
N LEU A 10 5.82 6.08 -14.52
CA LEU A 10 5.94 7.21 -13.58
C LEU A 10 5.26 6.95 -12.24
N PHE A 11 4.27 6.06 -12.19
CA PHE A 11 3.58 5.74 -10.94
C PHE A 11 4.28 4.66 -10.12
N ARG A 12 5.23 3.90 -10.69
CA ARG A 12 5.98 2.86 -9.95
C ARG A 12 6.57 3.37 -8.63
N PRO A 13 7.24 4.55 -8.56
CA PRO A 13 7.74 5.07 -7.29
C PRO A 13 6.65 5.35 -6.26
N LEU A 14 5.46 5.79 -6.69
CA LEU A 14 4.33 6.05 -5.80
C LEU A 14 3.81 4.75 -5.18
N PHE A 15 3.65 3.70 -5.98
CA PHE A 15 3.28 2.38 -5.45
C PHE A 15 4.36 1.81 -4.51
N ILE A 16 5.64 1.95 -4.85
CA ILE A 16 6.74 1.50 -3.99
C ILE A 16 6.73 2.25 -2.64
N THR A 17 6.48 3.56 -2.65
CA THR A 17 6.39 4.34 -1.39
C THR A 17 5.19 3.92 -0.54
N MET A 18 4.02 3.67 -1.14
CA MET A 18 2.83 3.14 -0.43
C MET A 18 3.08 1.74 0.15
N LEU A 19 3.82 0.89 -0.58
CA LEU A 19 4.25 -0.41 -0.07
C LEU A 19 5.19 -0.27 1.11
N PHE A 20 6.18 0.62 1.01
CA PHE A 20 7.12 0.90 2.09
C PHE A 20 6.40 1.41 3.35
N LEU A 21 5.41 2.31 3.20
CA LEU A 21 4.57 2.77 4.32
C LEU A 21 3.77 1.63 4.96
N SER A 22 3.25 0.69 4.16
CA SER A 22 2.54 -0.50 4.66
C SER A 22 3.44 -1.38 5.51
N ILE A 23 4.68 -1.62 5.05
CA ILE A 23 5.69 -2.40 5.75
C ILE A 23 6.15 -1.70 7.03
N LEU A 24 6.35 -0.38 6.97
CA LEU A 24 6.74 0.41 8.14
C LEU A 24 5.67 0.36 9.23
N LEU A 25 4.38 0.43 8.84
CA LEU A 25 3.27 0.22 9.76
C LEU A 25 3.27 -1.19 10.37
N PHE A 26 3.55 -2.22 9.58
CA PHE A 26 3.67 -3.60 10.06
C PHE A 26 4.75 -3.75 11.13
N ILE A 27 5.94 -3.21 10.86
CA ILE A 27 7.07 -3.22 11.80
C ILE A 27 6.69 -2.47 13.09
N ALA A 28 6.04 -1.31 12.97
CA ALA A 28 5.62 -0.52 14.12
C ALA A 28 4.63 -1.29 15.02
N ILE A 29 3.73 -2.10 14.44
CA ILE A 29 2.78 -2.96 15.18
C ILE A 29 3.51 -4.06 15.95
N ILE A 30 4.53 -4.69 15.34
CA ILE A 30 5.31 -5.77 15.98
C ILE A 30 6.16 -5.24 17.13
N LEU A 31 6.68 -4.02 17.05
CA LEU A 31 7.54 -3.45 18.08
C LEU A 31 6.72 -3.01 19.32
N PRO A 32 6.83 -3.72 20.47
CA PRO A 32 5.97 -3.49 21.64
C PRO A 32 6.18 -2.10 22.27
N LYS A 33 7.40 -1.54 22.17
CA LYS A 33 7.73 -0.20 22.68
C LYS A 33 6.98 0.92 21.93
N VAL A 34 6.83 0.78 20.61
CA VAL A 34 6.14 1.77 19.77
C VAL A 34 4.63 1.59 19.89
N ARG A 35 4.18 0.33 19.87
CA ARG A 35 2.77 -0.04 20.00
C ARG A 35 2.11 0.55 21.24
N LYS A 36 2.68 0.32 22.44
CA LYS A 36 2.07 0.77 23.71
C LYS A 36 1.97 2.29 23.88
N ARG A 37 2.77 3.07 23.13
CA ARG A 37 2.85 4.53 23.30
C ARG A 37 2.17 5.32 22.19
N TYR A 38 2.13 4.81 20.96
CA TYR A 38 1.72 5.59 19.79
C TYR A 38 0.68 4.91 18.90
N ILE A 39 0.39 3.61 19.07
CA ILE A 39 -0.44 2.85 18.12
C ILE A 39 -1.75 2.41 18.76
N ASN A 40 -2.83 3.07 18.35
CA ASN A 40 -4.20 2.68 18.68
C ASN A 40 -4.83 1.86 17.54
N THR A 41 -5.84 1.04 17.85
CA THR A 41 -6.61 0.25 16.88
C THR A 41 -7.16 1.12 15.77
N PHE A 42 -7.73 2.27 16.15
CA PHE A 42 -8.29 3.24 15.22
C PHE A 42 -7.22 3.78 14.24
N THR A 43 -6.01 4.03 14.73
CA THR A 43 -4.90 4.55 13.91
C THR A 43 -4.45 3.52 12.87
N VAL A 44 -4.28 2.25 13.27
CA VAL A 44 -3.88 1.20 12.32
C VAL A 44 -4.92 0.99 11.24
N VAL A 45 -6.19 0.86 11.63
CA VAL A 45 -7.30 0.61 10.70
C VAL A 45 -7.47 1.78 9.73
N SER A 46 -7.47 3.03 10.23
CA SER A 46 -7.61 4.21 9.38
C SER A 46 -6.46 4.37 8.40
N ILE A 47 -5.20 4.20 8.83
CA ILE A 47 -4.03 4.29 7.94
C ILE A 47 -4.09 3.17 6.89
N SER A 48 -4.39 1.93 7.27
CA SER A 48 -4.51 0.82 6.31
C SER A 48 -5.61 1.08 5.27
N ILE A 49 -6.79 1.56 5.69
CA ILE A 49 -7.89 1.88 4.77
C ILE A 49 -7.51 3.01 3.82
N VAL A 50 -6.96 4.11 4.35
CA VAL A 50 -6.52 5.25 3.53
C VAL A 50 -5.48 4.79 2.51
N ASN A 51 -4.50 3.99 2.93
CA ASN A 51 -3.45 3.52 2.03
C ASN A 51 -4.00 2.65 0.89
N VAL A 52 -4.95 1.75 1.17
CA VAL A 52 -5.62 0.93 0.15
C VAL A 52 -6.50 1.77 -0.78
N LEU A 53 -7.25 2.73 -0.24
CA LEU A 53 -8.08 3.62 -1.04
C LEU A 53 -7.23 4.46 -1.99
N PHE A 54 -6.15 5.07 -1.49
CA PHE A 54 -5.25 5.87 -2.31
C PHE A 54 -4.54 5.03 -3.38
N SER A 55 -4.05 3.83 -3.05
CA SER A 55 -3.41 2.96 -4.04
C SER A 55 -4.40 2.47 -5.11
N THR A 56 -5.66 2.23 -4.74
CA THR A 56 -6.73 1.89 -5.69
C THR A 56 -7.05 3.04 -6.63
N GLN A 57 -7.19 4.27 -6.09
CA GLN A 57 -7.41 5.46 -6.91
C GLN A 57 -6.23 5.69 -7.87
N LEU A 58 -4.99 5.50 -7.40
CA LEU A 58 -3.81 5.62 -8.24
C LEU A 58 -3.82 4.61 -9.40
N LEU A 59 -4.19 3.36 -9.12
CA LEU A 59 -4.27 2.31 -10.15
C LEU A 59 -5.38 2.58 -11.16
N PHE A 60 -6.50 3.15 -10.71
CA PHE A 60 -7.58 3.57 -11.60
C PHE A 60 -7.15 4.69 -12.56
N VAL A 61 -6.44 5.70 -12.04
CA VAL A 61 -5.88 6.78 -12.85
C VAL A 61 -4.79 6.27 -13.80
N ASP A 62 -3.97 5.32 -13.35
CA ASP A 62 -2.97 4.65 -14.19
C ASP A 62 -3.63 4.00 -15.42
N GLY A 63 -4.72 3.27 -15.21
CA GLY A 63 -5.49 2.65 -16.29
C GLY A 63 -6.02 3.67 -17.30
N ILE A 64 -6.61 4.78 -16.84
CA ILE A 64 -7.08 5.86 -17.72
C ILE A 64 -5.91 6.44 -18.54
N ILE A 65 -4.77 6.72 -17.91
CA ILE A 65 -3.60 7.29 -18.60
C ILE A 65 -3.07 6.33 -19.67
N VAL A 66 -2.98 5.04 -19.33
CA VAL A 66 -2.49 4.00 -20.25
C VAL A 66 -3.42 3.85 -21.44
N ASP A 67 -4.75 3.89 -21.22
CA ASP A 67 -5.74 3.85 -22.29
C ASP A 67 -5.65 5.09 -23.22
N GLU A 68 -5.57 6.29 -22.64
CA GLU A 68 -5.48 7.56 -23.40
C GLU A 68 -4.17 7.70 -24.18
N LEU A 69 -3.06 7.19 -23.65
CA LEU A 69 -1.76 7.19 -24.32
C LEU A 69 -1.56 5.98 -25.25
N ASN A 70 -2.56 5.09 -25.34
CA ASN A 70 -2.50 3.84 -26.11
C ASN A 70 -1.25 3.01 -25.76
N LEU A 71 -0.93 2.96 -24.47
CA LEU A 71 0.18 2.21 -23.88
C LEU A 71 -0.29 0.86 -23.35
N GLY A 72 0.66 -0.01 -23.00
CA GLY A 72 0.41 -1.25 -22.27
C GLY A 72 0.32 -1.03 -20.76
N GLY A 73 -0.48 -1.86 -20.09
CA GLY A 73 -0.61 -1.84 -18.63
C GLY A 73 0.65 -2.31 -17.90
N ASP A 74 0.93 -1.70 -16.75
CA ASP A 74 2.11 -2.05 -15.94
C ASP A 74 1.86 -3.21 -14.97
N THR A 75 2.28 -4.40 -15.37
CA THR A 75 2.17 -5.61 -14.55
C THR A 75 2.90 -5.49 -13.20
N ILE A 76 4.02 -4.76 -13.16
CA ILE A 76 4.80 -4.57 -11.92
C ILE A 76 3.97 -3.76 -10.91
N THR A 77 3.39 -2.65 -11.36
CA THR A 77 2.52 -1.80 -10.55
C THR A 77 1.31 -2.58 -10.02
N PHE A 78 0.70 -3.43 -10.85
CA PHE A 78 -0.40 -4.28 -10.42
C PHE A 78 -0.02 -5.28 -9.31
N TYR A 79 1.14 -5.95 -9.42
CA TYR A 79 1.61 -6.85 -8.36
C TYR A 79 1.96 -6.11 -7.07
N VAL A 80 2.56 -4.91 -7.17
CA VAL A 80 2.85 -4.07 -6.00
C VAL A 80 1.55 -3.62 -5.33
N PHE A 81 0.52 -3.27 -6.10
CA PHE A 81 -0.81 -2.97 -5.56
C PHE A 81 -1.38 -4.14 -4.77
N ILE A 82 -1.34 -5.36 -5.31
CA ILE A 82 -1.80 -6.57 -4.60
C ILE A 82 -1.01 -6.75 -3.29
N ALA A 83 0.31 -6.52 -3.32
CA ALA A 83 1.15 -6.60 -2.11
C ALA A 83 0.76 -5.53 -1.07
N ILE A 84 0.47 -4.30 -1.47
CA ILE A 84 -0.03 -3.23 -0.59
C ILE A 84 -1.32 -3.66 0.09
N VAL A 85 -2.28 -4.18 -0.68
CA VAL A 85 -3.57 -4.65 -0.14
C VAL A 85 -3.32 -5.77 0.86
N GLY A 86 -2.54 -6.79 0.48
CA GLY A 86 -2.21 -7.92 1.35
C GLY A 86 -1.56 -7.49 2.67
N ILE A 87 -0.53 -6.64 2.62
CA ILE A 87 0.14 -6.14 3.83
C ILE A 87 -0.79 -5.25 4.66
N SER A 88 -1.63 -4.43 4.04
CA SER A 88 -2.58 -3.59 4.76
C SER A 88 -3.61 -4.42 5.52
N PHE A 89 -4.06 -5.55 4.96
CA PHE A 89 -4.88 -6.54 5.66
C PHE A 89 -4.10 -7.22 6.80
N LEU A 90 -2.86 -7.65 6.54
CA LEU A 90 -1.99 -8.24 7.57
C LEU A 90 -1.73 -7.30 8.74
N ASN A 91 -1.60 -5.99 8.49
CA ASN A 91 -1.47 -4.97 9.54
C ASN A 91 -2.67 -4.99 10.49
N VAL A 92 -3.88 -4.98 9.92
CA VAL A 92 -5.12 -5.01 10.72
C VAL A 92 -5.21 -6.30 11.52
N ILE A 93 -5.03 -7.45 10.87
CA ILE A 93 -5.10 -8.78 11.51
C ILE A 93 -4.05 -8.91 12.63
N SER A 94 -2.80 -8.52 12.36
CA SER A 94 -1.70 -8.65 13.32
C SER A 94 -1.92 -7.79 14.55
N TYR A 95 -2.50 -6.60 14.37
CA TYR A 95 -2.84 -5.74 15.50
C TYR A 95 -3.92 -6.39 16.38
N PHE A 96 -5.00 -6.94 15.80
CA PHE A 96 -6.05 -7.62 16.56
C PHE A 96 -5.54 -8.86 17.31
N ILE A 97 -4.68 -9.68 16.67
CA ILE A 97 -4.06 -10.83 17.34
C ILE A 97 -3.16 -10.38 18.49
N SER A 98 -2.38 -9.32 18.28
CA SER A 98 -1.47 -8.79 19.30
C SER A 98 -2.21 -8.12 20.46
N GLN A 99 -3.41 -7.57 20.22
CA GLN A 99 -4.26 -7.00 21.27
C GLN A 99 -4.83 -8.06 22.21
N ASN A 100 -5.13 -9.26 21.72
CA ASN A 100 -5.60 -10.37 22.57
C ASN A 100 -4.50 -11.01 23.44
N ARG A 101 -3.23 -10.62 23.26
CA ARG A 101 -2.08 -11.16 24.01
C ARG A 101 -1.61 -10.26 25.17
N ASP A 102 -2.10 -9.03 25.27
CA ASP A 102 -1.91 -8.17 26.44
C ASP A 102 -3.12 -8.29 27.37
#